data_AF-A0A356E1Z5-F1
#
_entry.id   AF-A0A356E1Z5-F1
#
_cell.length_a   1.000
_cell.length_b   1.000
_cell.length_c   1.000
_cell.angle_alpha   90.00
_cell.angle_beta   90.00
_cell.angle_gamma   90.00
#
_symmetry.space_group_name_H-M   'P 1'
#
loop_
_entity.id
_entity.type
_entity.pdbx_description
1 polymer ?
#
loop_
_entity_poly.entity_id
_entity_poly.type
_entity_poly.pdbx_seq_one_letter_code
_entity_poly.pdbx_strand_id
1 'polypeptide(L)' 'MEIACSLSKVALFQCFSEEELSQFLKEGGMKLMHYAKDQLVALQGDACTSLDVIVEGRLSLQSIDEQGTVFKARVLEAG' A
#
# COMPACT_ATOMS: atom_id res chain seq x y z
N MET A 1 -0.41 4.43 17.22
CA MET A 1 -0.41 3.09 17.86
C MET A 1 -1.21 2.08 17.04
N GLU A 2 -2.37 2.45 16.48
CA GLU A 2 -3.18 1.52 15.65
C GLU A 2 -2.49 0.99 14.38
N ILE A 3 -1.66 1.79 13.70
CA ILE A 3 -1.07 1.40 12.41
C ILE A 3 -0.05 0.26 12.54
N ALA A 4 0.72 0.21 13.63
CA ALA A 4 1.70 -0.85 13.87
C ALA A 4 1.03 -2.22 13.97
N CYS A 5 -0.15 -2.29 14.60
CA CYS A 5 -0.95 -3.49 14.71
C CYS A 5 -1.57 -3.93 13.36
N SER A 6 -1.83 -3.00 12.45
CA SER A 6 -2.23 -3.35 11.07
C SER A 6 -1.05 -3.89 10.27
N LEU A 7 0.14 -3.30 10.42
CA LEU A 7 1.35 -3.75 9.73
C LEU A 7 1.79 -5.15 10.17
N SER A 8 1.65 -5.51 11.46
CA SER A 8 2.02 -6.85 11.95
C SER A 8 1.20 -7.98 11.32
N LYS A 9 0.04 -7.68 10.73
CA LYS A 9 -0.80 -8.66 9.99
C LYS A 9 -0.32 -8.91 8.57
N VAL A 10 0.41 -7.97 7.99
CA VAL A 10 0.93 -8.07 6.63
C VAL A 10 2.08 -9.06 6.61
N ALA A 11 2.03 -10.04 5.71
CA ALA A 11 3.00 -11.14 5.65
C ALA A 11 4.47 -10.67 5.62
N LEU A 12 4.73 -9.54 4.97
CA LEU A 12 6.07 -8.95 4.87
C LEU A 12 6.65 -8.49 6.21
N PHE A 13 5.80 -8.12 7.17
CA PHE A 13 6.22 -7.57 8.46
C PHE A 13 6.04 -8.53 9.64
N GLN A 14 5.64 -9.78 9.40
CA GLN A 14 5.39 -10.79 10.46
C GLN A 14 6.64 -11.16 11.27
N CYS A 15 7.83 -10.85 10.78
CA CYS A 15 9.09 -11.09 11.49
C CYS A 15 9.46 -9.97 12.47
N PHE A 16 8.75 -8.84 12.46
CA PHE A 16 9.02 -7.71 13.35
C PHE A 16 8.03 -7.68 14.51
N SER A 17 8.51 -7.25 15.69
CA SER A 17 7.63 -6.97 16.82
C SER A 17 6.88 -5.66 16.62
N GLU A 18 5.75 -5.48 17.33
CA GLU A 18 5.01 -4.21 17.27
C GLU A 18 5.85 -3.03 17.77
N GLU A 19 6.77 -3.26 18.71
CA GLU A 19 7.71 -2.25 19.21
C GLU A 19 8.71 -1.83 18.12
N GLU A 20 9.26 -2.79 17.37
CA GLU A 20 10.19 -2.53 16.25
C GLU A 20 9.51 -1.73 15.15
N LEU A 21 8.30 -2.12 14.75
CA LEU A 21 7.49 -1.39 13.78
C LEU A 21 7.13 0.01 14.28
N SER A 22 6.79 0.15 15.55
CA SER A 22 6.50 1.43 16.18
C SER A 22 7.71 2.36 16.21
N GLN A 23 8.91 1.82 16.42
CA GLN A 23 10.15 2.58 16.36
C GLN A 23 10.43 3.04 14.93
N PHE A 24 10.30 2.14 13.94
CA PHE A 24 10.49 2.49 12.53
C PHE A 24 9.54 3.60 12.05
N LEU A 25 8.28 3.57 12.51
CA LEU A 25 7.29 4.63 12.27
C LEU A 25 7.73 5.97 12.89
N LYS A 26 8.30 5.97 14.10
CA LYS A 26 8.76 7.18 14.79
C LYS A 26 10.01 7.80 14.17
N GLU A 27 10.90 6.96 13.64
CA GLU A 27 12.14 7.39 12.99
C GLU A 27 11.92 7.99 11.59
N GLY A 28 10.67 8.01 11.10
CA GLY A 28 10.30 8.60 9.82
C GLY A 28 10.58 7.70 8.62
N GLY A 29 10.81 6.40 8.84
CA GLY A 29 11.00 5.41 7.78
C GLY A 29 9.72 5.12 6.98
N MET A 30 8.57 5.62 7.43
CA MET A 30 7.26 5.44 6.79
C MET A 30 6.48 6.75 6.77
N LYS A 31 5.60 6.88 5.77
CA LYS A 31 4.65 7.98 5.66
C LYS A 31 3.24 7.42 5.59
N LEU A 32 2.33 8.01 6.36
CA LEU A 32 0.91 7.71 6.25
C LEU A 32 0.28 8.64 5.21
N MET A 33 -0.23 8.07 4.13
CA MET A 33 -0.84 8.79 3.03
C MET A 33 -2.36 8.55 3.03
N HIS A 34 -3.12 9.58 2.70
CA HIS A 34 -4.58 9.50 2.56
C HIS A 34 -4.95 9.86 1.13
N TYR A 35 -5.89 9.10 0.56
CA TYR A 35 -6.37 9.28 -0.80
C TYR A 35 -7.88 9.39 -0.78
N ALA A 36 -8.42 10.36 -1.52
CA ALA A 36 -9.85 10.45 -1.75
C ALA A 36 -10.30 9.31 -2.67
N LYS A 37 -11.62 9.02 -2.67
CA LYS A 37 -12.20 8.07 -3.61
C LYS A 37 -11.86 8.50 -5.05
N ASP A 38 -11.49 7.52 -5.87
CA ASP A 38 -11.12 7.68 -7.28
C ASP A 38 -9.85 8.52 -7.52
N GLN A 39 -9.08 8.82 -6.47
CA GLN A 39 -7.77 9.47 -6.61
C GLN A 39 -6.73 8.47 -7.14
N LEU A 40 -5.94 8.93 -8.10
CA LEU A 40 -4.84 8.17 -8.68
C LEU A 40 -3.67 8.07 -7.69
N VAL A 41 -3.23 6.85 -7.39
CA VAL A 41 -2.14 6.56 -6.45
C VAL A 41 -0.79 6.40 -7.17
N ALA A 42 -0.77 5.64 -8.28
CA ALA A 42 0.41 5.39 -9.10
C ALA A 42 0.02 5.07 -10.55
N LEU A 43 0.95 5.27 -11.49
CA LEU A 43 0.77 4.93 -12.91
C LEU A 43 1.71 3.81 -13.34
N GLN A 44 1.21 2.93 -14.21
CA GLN A 44 2.03 1.92 -14.85
C GLN A 44 3.10 2.60 -15.73
N GLY A 45 4.36 2.21 -15.52
CA GLY A 45 5.51 2.77 -16.25
C GLY A 45 6.31 3.80 -15.44
N ASP A 46 5.75 4.34 -14.36
CA ASP A 46 6.50 5.23 -13.46
C ASP A 46 7.55 4.44 -12.64
N ALA A 47 8.62 5.12 -12.25
CA ALA A 47 9.63 4.55 -11.39
C ALA A 47 9.05 4.23 -10.01
N CYS A 48 9.07 2.95 -9.62
CA CYS A 48 8.66 2.52 -8.29
C CYS A 48 9.77 2.81 -7.28
N THR A 49 9.54 3.76 -6.38
CA THR A 49 10.53 4.21 -5.38
C THR A 49 10.10 4.00 -3.93
N SER A 50 8.86 3.55 -3.71
CA SER A 50 8.32 3.22 -2.40
C SER A 50 7.62 1.86 -2.42
N LEU A 51 7.44 1.28 -1.24
CA LEU A 51 6.53 0.18 -1.01
C LEU A 51 5.40 0.69 -0.13
N ASP A 52 4.18 0.57 -0.65
CA ASP A 52 2.99 1.06 0.03
C ASP A 52 2.13 -0.12 0.51
N VAL A 53 1.50 0.06 1.68
CA VAL A 53 0.60 -0.93 2.29
C VAL A 53 -0.76 -0.29 2.49
N ILE A 54 -1.83 -0.99 2.11
CA ILE A 54 -3.19 -0.54 2.35
C ILE A 54 -3.52 -0.83 3.81
N VAL A 55 -3.61 0.23 4.62
CA VAL A 55 -4.00 0.13 6.04
C VAL A 55 -5.52 0.10 6.19
N GLU A 56 -6.23 0.86 5.35
CA GLU A 56 -7.68 0.95 5.33
C GLU A 56 -8.17 1.22 3.89
N GLY A 57 -9.34 0.68 3.55
CA GLY A 57 -9.97 0.89 2.25
C GLY A 57 -9.57 -0.17 1.21
N ARG A 58 -9.68 0.21 -0.06
CA ARG A 58 -9.45 -0.67 -1.21
C ARG A 58 -8.80 0.09 -2.35
N LEU A 59 -7.94 -0.58 -3.10
CA LEU A 59 -7.28 -0.02 -4.28
C LEU A 59 -7.60 -0.87 -5.50
N SER A 60 -8.00 -0.21 -6.60
CA SER A 60 -8.28 -0.88 -7.87
C SER A 60 -7.06 -0.75 -8.79
N LEU A 61 -6.44 -1.88 -9.13
CA LEU A 61 -5.41 -1.93 -10.16
C LEU A 61 -6.06 -2.17 -11.50
N GLN A 62 -5.70 -1.31 -12.45
CA GLN A 62 -6.10 -1.42 -13.85
C GLN A 62 -4.82 -1.49 -14.67
N SER A 63 -4.75 -2.44 -15.58
CA SER A 63 -3.66 -2.58 -16.54
C SER A 63 -4.23 -2.40 -17.93
N ILE A 64 -3.53 -1.65 -18.77
CA ILE A 64 -3.91 -1.44 -20.16
C ILE A 64 -2.89 -2.21 -21.00
N ASP A 65 -3.37 -3.10 -21.87
CA ASP A 65 -2.47 -3.80 -22.79
C ASP A 65 -2.00 -2.88 -23.93
N GLU A 66 -1.06 -3.38 -24.74
CA GLU A 66 -0.50 -2.64 -25.88
C GLU A 66 -1.54 -2.26 -26.94
N GLN A 67 -2.73 -2.88 -26.92
CA GLN A 67 -3.84 -2.60 -27.82
C GLN A 67 -4.85 -1.60 -27.23
N GLY A 68 -4.64 -1.12 -26.00
CA GLY A 68 -5.53 -0.18 -25.32
C GLY A 68 -6.70 -0.84 -24.59
N THR A 69 -6.70 -2.18 -24.47
CA THR A 69 -7.74 -2.90 -23.74
C THR A 69 -7.45 -2.85 -22.24
N VAL A 70 -8.42 -2.35 -21.48
CA VAL A 70 -8.34 -2.37 -20.01
C VAL A 70 -8.63 -3.79 -19.52
N PHE A 71 -7.65 -4.41 -18.86
CA PHE A 71 -7.83 -5.69 -18.21
C PHE A 71 -8.75 -5.56 -16.99
N LYS A 72 -9.46 -6.65 -16.66
CA LYS A 72 -10.37 -6.74 -15.50
C LYS A 72 -9.70 -6.18 -14.25
N ALA A 73 -10.32 -5.16 -13.65
CA ALA A 73 -9.81 -4.51 -12.44
C ALA A 73 -9.56 -5.54 -11.33
N ARG A 74 -8.34 -5.57 -10.80
CA ARG A 74 -8.01 -6.33 -9.59
C ARG A 74 -8.15 -5.40 -8.41
N VAL A 75 -8.93 -5.81 -7.41
CA VAL A 75 -9.09 -5.05 -6.17
C VAL A 75 -8.15 -5.61 -5.12
N LEU A 76 -7.34 -4.74 -4.53
CA LEU A 76 -6.58 -5.01 -3.30
C LEU A 76 -7.36 -4.45 -2.12
N GLU A 77 -7.36 -5.20 -1.03
CA GLU A 77 -7.93 -4.81 0.26
C GLU A 77 -6.80 -4.55 1.26
N ALA A 78 -7.15 -4.07 2.46
CA ALA A 78 -6.17 -3.86 3.52
C ALA A 78 -5.49 -5.17 3.95
N GLY A 79 -4.16 -5.11 4.19
CA GLY A 79 -3.30 -6.26 4.51
C GLY A 79 -2.31 -6.61 3.41
#